data_AF-A0A1H1XKF6-F1
#
_entry.id   AF-A0A1H1XKF6-F1
#
_cell.length_a   1.000
_cell.length_b   1.000
_cell.length_c   1.000
_cell.angle_alpha   90.00
_cell.angle_beta   90.00
_cell.angle_gamma   90.00
#
_symmetry.space_group_name_H-M   'P 1'
#
loop_
_entity.id
_entity.type
_entity.pdbx_description
1 polymer ?
#
loop_
_entity_poly.entity_id
_entity_poly.type
_entity_poly.pdbx_seq_one_letter_code
_entity_poly.pdbx_strand_id
1 'polypeptide(L)'
;MNFEHLYQNAQRAFEEARKHAESNPDVAERNMADGHQLMVAYYLANANDAYVSEVEKLLDVEFHRFSKHPDQAFTYRQNQYALLCLSAKDPMRAKKILSFPAKYKDAAALDVHLNVRLRRLVGDQDAFEQKTAKLTKSESDLIEAFDASLNRREVNWSAVATAWKSMKSKRFKFTVLEHRDLFTDTLKYV
;
A
#
# COMPACT_ATOMS: atom_id res chain seq x y z
N MET A 1 9.88 16.71 -14.12
CA MET A 1 9.90 15.29 -14.53
C MET A 1 8.56 15.01 -15.17
N ASN A 2 8.50 14.37 -16.35
CA ASN A 2 7.23 14.12 -17.04
C ASN A 2 6.65 12.77 -16.59
N PHE A 3 5.48 12.78 -15.96
CA PHE A 3 4.77 11.60 -15.47
C PHE A 3 3.63 11.13 -16.39
N GLU A 4 3.58 11.64 -17.63
CA GLU A 4 2.56 11.30 -18.63
C GLU A 4 2.42 9.79 -18.88
N HIS A 5 3.52 9.04 -18.76
CA HIS A 5 3.50 7.59 -18.89
C HIS A 5 2.60 6.89 -17.86
N LEU A 6 2.44 7.45 -16.65
CA LEU A 6 1.51 6.91 -15.65
C LEU A 6 0.07 7.08 -16.10
N TYR A 7 -0.28 8.26 -16.62
CA TYR A 7 -1.61 8.54 -17.17
C TYR A 7 -1.92 7.65 -18.37
N GLN A 8 -1.00 7.56 -19.34
CA GLN A 8 -1.16 6.71 -20.53
C GLN A 8 -1.32 5.23 -20.17
N ASN A 9 -0.55 4.73 -19.20
CA ASN A 9 -0.69 3.35 -18.74
C ASN A 9 -2.00 3.14 -17.98
N ALA A 10 -2.49 4.14 -17.23
CA ALA A 10 -3.79 4.07 -16.57
C ALA A 10 -4.92 3.97 -17.60
N GLN A 11 -4.89 4.81 -18.65
CA GLN A 11 -5.88 4.77 -19.73
C GLN A 11 -5.88 3.40 -20.43
N ARG A 12 -4.70 2.84 -20.72
CA ARG A 12 -4.58 1.49 -21.27
C ARG A 12 -5.19 0.44 -20.34
N ALA A 13 -4.93 0.52 -19.04
CA ALA A 13 -5.52 -0.40 -18.07
C ALA A 13 -7.06 -0.30 -18.05
N PHE A 14 -7.63 0.91 -18.09
CA PHE A 14 -9.08 1.09 -18.18
C PHE A 14 -9.68 0.58 -19.51
N GLU A 15 -8.96 0.72 -20.63
CA GLU A 15 -9.35 0.12 -21.90
C GLU A 15 -9.36 -1.40 -21.86
N GLU A 16 -8.31 -2.02 -21.33
CA GLU A 16 -8.25 -3.48 -21.15
C GLU A 16 -9.33 -3.96 -20.18
N ALA A 17 -9.63 -3.21 -19.12
CA ALA A 17 -10.75 -3.51 -18.22
C ALA A 17 -12.09 -3.57 -18.98
N ARG A 18 -12.35 -2.58 -19.84
CA ARG A 18 -13.57 -2.55 -20.68
C ARG A 18 -13.64 -3.72 -21.65
N LYS A 19 -12.53 -4.08 -22.31
CA LYS A 19 -12.49 -5.22 -23.25
C LYS A 19 -12.79 -6.55 -22.56
N HIS A 20 -12.37 -6.71 -21.31
CA HIS A 20 -12.56 -7.95 -20.55
C HIS A 20 -13.83 -7.99 -19.72
N ALA A 21 -14.62 -6.91 -19.66
CA ALA A 21 -15.75 -6.80 -18.74
C ALA A 21 -16.76 -7.96 -18.83
N GLU A 22 -17.07 -8.41 -20.05
CA GLU A 22 -18.02 -9.51 -20.28
C GLU A 22 -17.33 -10.88 -20.35
N SER A 23 -16.14 -10.94 -20.94
CA SER A 23 -15.45 -12.19 -21.24
C SER A 23 -14.63 -12.74 -20.08
N ASN A 24 -14.08 -11.85 -19.24
CA ASN A 24 -13.28 -12.21 -18.07
C ASN A 24 -13.37 -11.11 -17.00
N PRO A 25 -14.46 -11.10 -16.21
CA PRO A 25 -14.71 -10.07 -15.20
C PRO A 25 -13.60 -9.92 -14.16
N ASP A 26 -12.92 -11.01 -13.79
CA ASP A 26 -11.81 -10.96 -12.82
C ASP A 26 -10.60 -10.20 -13.36
N VAL A 27 -10.25 -10.42 -14.63
CA VAL A 27 -9.20 -9.65 -15.31
C VAL A 27 -9.63 -8.19 -15.47
N ALA A 28 -10.91 -7.94 -15.77
CA ALA A 28 -11.44 -6.59 -15.86
C ALA A 28 -11.31 -5.81 -14.54
N GLU A 29 -11.70 -6.42 -13.41
CA GLU A 29 -11.57 -5.81 -12.09
C GLU A 29 -10.11 -5.56 -11.72
N ARG A 30 -9.19 -6.49 -12.04
CA ARG A 30 -7.76 -6.28 -11.83
C ARG A 30 -7.22 -5.10 -12.61
N ASN A 31 -7.55 -5.02 -13.90
CA ASN A 31 -7.12 -3.91 -14.75
C ASN A 31 -7.72 -2.57 -14.29
N MET A 32 -8.96 -2.59 -13.77
CA MET A 32 -9.58 -1.41 -13.16
C MET A 32 -8.80 -0.93 -11.92
N ALA A 33 -8.43 -1.85 -11.02
CA ALA A 33 -7.61 -1.54 -9.85
C ALA A 33 -6.23 -1.01 -10.25
N ASP A 34 -5.54 -1.67 -11.20
CA ASP A 34 -4.24 -1.22 -11.68
C ASP A 34 -4.34 0.18 -12.33
N GLY A 35 -5.42 0.46 -13.07
CA GLY A 35 -5.72 1.78 -13.63
C GLY A 35 -5.88 2.88 -12.57
N HIS A 36 -6.72 2.66 -11.56
CA HIS A 36 -6.88 3.62 -10.46
C HIS A 36 -5.58 3.81 -9.66
N GLN A 37 -4.81 2.75 -9.42
CA GLN A 37 -3.52 2.86 -8.75
C GLN A 37 -2.54 3.75 -9.53
N LEU A 38 -2.49 3.63 -10.85
CA LEU A 38 -1.67 4.50 -11.71
C LEU A 38 -2.18 5.95 -11.72
N MET A 39 -3.50 6.17 -11.68
CA MET A 39 -4.07 7.51 -11.55
C MET A 39 -3.71 8.17 -10.21
N VAL A 40 -3.77 7.43 -9.10
CA VAL A 40 -3.32 7.92 -7.79
C VAL A 40 -1.86 8.33 -7.85
N ALA A 41 -0.98 7.48 -8.41
CA ALA A 41 0.43 7.79 -8.57
C ALA A 41 0.65 9.03 -9.46
N TYR A 42 -0.06 9.13 -10.58
CA TYR A 42 -0.01 10.28 -11.48
C TYR A 42 -0.41 11.58 -10.78
N TYR A 43 -1.55 11.60 -10.09
CA TYR A 43 -2.04 12.81 -9.42
C TYR A 43 -1.13 13.22 -8.26
N LEU A 44 -0.61 12.27 -7.48
CA LEU A 44 0.39 12.57 -6.44
C LEU A 44 1.68 13.12 -7.01
N ALA A 45 2.18 12.55 -8.11
CA ALA A 45 3.40 13.03 -8.77
C ALA A 45 3.27 14.47 -9.33
N ASN A 46 2.04 14.93 -9.56
CA ASN A 46 1.71 16.27 -10.02
C ASN A 46 1.11 17.17 -8.92
N ALA A 47 1.16 16.76 -7.64
CA ALA A 47 0.59 17.48 -6.51
C ALA A 47 -0.89 17.90 -6.72
N ASN A 48 -1.68 17.04 -7.35
CA ASN A 48 -3.08 17.27 -7.68
C ASN A 48 -3.99 16.49 -6.72
N ASP A 49 -4.84 17.18 -5.97
CA ASP A 49 -5.72 16.60 -4.95
C ASP A 49 -6.78 15.61 -5.49
N ALA A 50 -6.95 15.52 -6.81
CA ALA A 50 -7.77 14.48 -7.44
C ALA A 50 -7.32 13.05 -7.06
N TYR A 51 -6.09 12.87 -6.57
CA TYR A 51 -5.63 11.58 -6.04
C TYR A 51 -6.55 11.04 -4.92
N VAL A 52 -7.18 11.91 -4.13
CA VAL A 52 -8.07 11.48 -3.02
C VAL A 52 -9.26 10.69 -3.55
N SER A 53 -9.93 11.21 -4.58
CA SER A 53 -11.06 10.52 -5.21
C SER A 53 -10.64 9.21 -5.89
N GLU A 54 -9.45 9.18 -6.50
CA GLU A 54 -8.92 7.96 -7.12
C GLU A 54 -8.51 6.91 -6.08
N VAL A 55 -8.05 7.32 -4.89
CA VAL A 55 -7.81 6.40 -3.77
C VAL A 55 -9.12 5.75 -3.34
N GLU A 56 -10.22 6.50 -3.23
CA GLU A 56 -11.52 5.93 -2.88
C GLU A 56 -11.98 4.88 -3.89
N LYS A 57 -11.93 5.19 -5.19
CA LYS A 57 -12.28 4.25 -6.27
C LYS A 57 -11.38 3.01 -6.25
N LEU A 58 -10.08 3.19 -6.08
CA LEU A 58 -9.12 2.09 -5.97
C LEU A 58 -9.47 1.15 -4.81
N LEU A 59 -9.71 1.72 -3.62
CA LEU A 59 -10.03 0.95 -2.43
C LEU A 59 -11.34 0.19 -2.61
N ASP A 60 -12.37 0.80 -3.18
CA ASP A 60 -13.66 0.14 -3.42
C ASP A 60 -13.51 -1.06 -4.37
N VAL A 61 -12.75 -0.91 -5.47
CA VAL A 61 -12.47 -2.01 -6.40
C VAL A 61 -11.67 -3.12 -5.71
N GLU A 62 -10.61 -2.79 -4.97
CA GLU A 62 -9.77 -3.78 -4.30
C GLU A 62 -10.49 -4.49 -3.14
N PHE A 63 -11.38 -3.80 -2.41
CA PHE A 63 -12.24 -4.42 -1.42
C PHE A 63 -13.16 -5.45 -2.04
N HIS A 64 -13.80 -5.10 -3.15
CA HIS A 64 -14.67 -6.02 -3.87
C HIS A 64 -13.89 -7.23 -4.37
N ARG A 65 -12.71 -7.02 -4.96
CA ARG A 65 -11.82 -8.11 -5.42
C ARG A 65 -11.39 -9.02 -4.29
N PHE A 66 -10.91 -8.48 -3.17
CA PHE A 66 -10.48 -9.29 -2.02
C PHE A 66 -11.65 -10.00 -1.34
N SER A 67 -12.87 -9.47 -1.42
CA SER A 67 -14.05 -10.17 -0.90
C SER A 67 -14.41 -11.42 -1.72
N LYS A 68 -14.22 -11.37 -3.04
CA LYS A 68 -14.45 -12.50 -3.95
C LYS A 68 -13.30 -13.51 -3.94
N HIS A 69 -12.08 -12.99 -3.92
CA HIS A 69 -10.84 -13.76 -4.01
C HIS A 69 -9.90 -13.39 -2.86
N PRO A 70 -10.19 -13.80 -1.62
CA PRO A 70 -9.40 -13.40 -0.45
C PRO A 70 -7.92 -13.80 -0.54
N ASP A 71 -7.63 -14.86 -1.28
CA ASP A 71 -6.27 -15.32 -1.51
C ASP A 71 -5.49 -14.35 -2.42
N GLN A 72 -6.13 -13.48 -3.20
CA GLN A 72 -5.42 -12.49 -4.04
C GLN A 72 -4.92 -11.27 -3.26
N ALA A 73 -5.15 -11.20 -1.94
CA ALA A 73 -4.66 -10.16 -1.06
C ALA A 73 -3.15 -10.31 -0.76
N PHE A 74 -2.31 -10.03 -1.75
CA PHE A 74 -0.85 -10.07 -1.56
C PHE A 74 -0.41 -9.08 -0.48
N THR A 75 0.50 -9.51 0.40
CA THR A 75 0.98 -8.74 1.57
C THR A 75 1.44 -7.33 1.19
N TYR A 76 2.19 -7.20 0.08
CA TYR A 76 2.64 -5.89 -0.41
C TYR A 76 1.48 -4.94 -0.73
N ARG A 77 0.45 -5.42 -1.45
CA ARG A 77 -0.73 -4.62 -1.81
C ARG A 77 -1.53 -4.24 -0.55
N GLN A 78 -1.73 -5.19 0.36
CA GLN A 78 -2.39 -4.92 1.64
C GLN A 78 -1.66 -3.82 2.43
N ASN A 79 -0.32 -3.87 2.51
CA ASN A 79 0.46 -2.83 3.18
C ASN A 79 0.25 -1.46 2.53
N GLN A 80 0.33 -1.38 1.20
CA GLN A 80 0.15 -0.11 0.47
C GLN A 80 -1.25 0.48 0.72
N TYR A 81 -2.30 -0.33 0.65
CA TYR A 81 -3.67 0.16 0.86
C TYR A 81 -3.97 0.48 2.32
N ALA A 82 -3.41 -0.27 3.27
CA ALA A 82 -3.53 0.05 4.69
C ALA A 82 -2.83 1.36 5.04
N LEU A 83 -1.62 1.60 4.51
CA LEU A 83 -0.91 2.88 4.66
C LEU A 83 -1.70 4.04 4.05
N LEU A 84 -2.30 3.84 2.86
CA LEU A 84 -3.19 4.84 2.26
C LEU A 84 -4.37 5.18 3.18
N CYS A 85 -5.08 4.18 3.69
CA CYS A 85 -6.21 4.38 4.59
C CYS A 85 -5.79 5.08 5.89
N LEU A 86 -4.69 4.66 6.52
CA LEU A 86 -4.21 5.27 7.75
C LEU A 86 -3.72 6.71 7.53
N SER A 87 -3.04 6.99 6.42
CA SER A 87 -2.64 8.36 6.05
C SER A 87 -3.85 9.29 5.83
N ALA A 88 -4.98 8.72 5.38
CA ALA A 88 -6.26 9.40 5.23
C ALA A 88 -7.11 9.43 6.51
N LYS A 89 -6.56 8.97 7.65
CA LYS A 89 -7.25 8.88 8.95
C LYS A 89 -8.50 7.98 8.93
N ASP A 90 -8.47 6.93 8.10
CA ASP A 90 -9.52 5.91 8.03
C ASP A 90 -9.00 4.55 8.56
N PRO A 91 -8.92 4.37 9.88
CA PRO A 91 -8.46 3.13 10.48
C PRO A 91 -9.45 1.98 10.27
N MET A 92 -10.72 2.28 10.00
CA MET A 92 -11.76 1.27 9.80
C MET A 92 -11.57 0.56 8.45
N ARG A 93 -11.32 1.32 7.37
CA ARG A 93 -10.95 0.73 6.08
C ARG A 93 -9.60 0.04 6.14
N ALA A 94 -8.62 0.61 6.85
CA ALA A 94 -7.33 -0.06 7.06
C ALA A 94 -7.51 -1.43 7.72
N LYS A 95 -8.32 -1.49 8.79
CA LYS A 95 -8.65 -2.74 9.48
C LYS A 95 -9.33 -3.75 8.55
N LYS A 96 -10.26 -3.31 7.72
CA LYS A 96 -10.95 -4.16 6.74
C LYS A 96 -9.99 -4.74 5.68
N ILE A 97 -9.01 -3.98 5.20
CA ILE A 97 -8.00 -4.49 4.24
C ILE A 97 -7.13 -5.54 4.91
N LEU A 98 -6.72 -5.25 6.14
CA LEU A 98 -5.86 -6.13 6.89
C LEU A 98 -6.60 -7.38 7.37
N SER A 99 -7.93 -7.36 7.54
CA SER A 99 -8.66 -8.59 7.93
C SER A 99 -8.65 -9.69 6.87
N PHE A 100 -8.29 -9.40 5.61
CA PHE A 100 -8.10 -10.46 4.60
C PHE A 100 -6.82 -11.28 4.89
N PRO A 101 -6.83 -12.59 4.60
CA PRO A 101 -5.65 -13.44 4.81
C PRO A 101 -4.44 -12.95 4.00
N ALA A 102 -3.31 -12.73 4.70
CA ALA A 102 -2.08 -12.31 4.03
C ALA A 102 -1.31 -13.50 3.44
N LYS A 103 -0.83 -13.36 2.20
CA LYS A 103 0.08 -14.34 1.56
C LYS A 103 1.55 -14.02 1.85
N TYR A 104 2.17 -14.75 2.76
CA TYR A 104 3.57 -14.53 3.19
C TYR A 104 4.64 -15.35 2.47
N LYS A 105 4.27 -16.48 1.84
CA LYS A 105 5.21 -17.46 1.27
C LYS A 105 6.32 -16.80 0.44
N ASP A 106 5.94 -15.94 -0.50
CA ASP A 106 6.86 -15.27 -1.42
C ASP A 106 7.04 -13.77 -1.12
N ALA A 107 6.50 -13.27 0.00
CA ALA A 107 6.60 -11.87 0.38
C ALA A 107 8.02 -11.50 0.82
N ALA A 108 8.49 -10.30 0.49
CA ALA A 108 9.76 -9.81 0.98
C ALA A 108 9.71 -9.59 2.50
N ALA A 109 10.86 -9.70 3.17
CA ALA A 109 10.96 -9.63 4.63
C ALA A 109 10.28 -8.36 5.18
N LEU A 110 10.61 -7.19 4.63
CA LEU A 110 9.99 -5.92 5.02
C LEU A 110 8.45 -5.97 4.93
N ASP A 111 7.87 -6.56 3.88
CA ASP A 111 6.41 -6.57 3.73
C ASP A 111 5.76 -7.39 4.83
N VAL A 112 6.36 -8.52 5.21
CA VAL A 112 5.90 -9.34 6.34
C VAL A 112 5.99 -8.56 7.64
N HIS A 113 7.16 -7.98 7.94
CA HIS A 113 7.37 -7.22 9.17
C HIS A 113 6.40 -6.04 9.28
N LEU A 114 6.25 -5.28 8.19
CA LEU A 114 5.36 -4.13 8.12
C LEU A 114 3.89 -4.54 8.27
N ASN A 115 3.45 -5.61 7.60
CA ASN A 115 2.06 -6.08 7.68
C ASN A 115 1.67 -6.42 9.12
N VAL A 116 2.55 -7.11 9.85
CA VAL A 116 2.35 -7.42 11.27
C VAL A 116 2.20 -6.15 12.11
N ARG A 117 3.02 -5.11 11.88
CA ARG A 117 2.89 -3.85 12.62
C ARG A 117 1.62 -3.10 12.26
N LEU A 118 1.27 -3.04 10.98
CA LEU A 118 0.04 -2.40 10.52
C LEU A 118 -1.20 -3.08 11.11
N ARG A 119 -1.23 -4.41 11.18
CA ARG A 119 -2.29 -5.17 11.87
C ARG A 119 -2.40 -4.78 13.35
N ARG A 120 -1.27 -4.75 14.05
CA ARG A 120 -1.24 -4.32 15.46
C ARG A 120 -1.73 -2.88 15.66
N LEU A 121 -1.37 -1.98 14.75
CA LEU A 121 -1.82 -0.57 14.79
C LEU A 121 -3.35 -0.45 14.69
N VAL A 122 -4.00 -1.33 13.93
CA VAL A 122 -5.46 -1.35 13.79
C VAL A 122 -6.15 -2.28 14.81
N GLY A 123 -5.42 -2.76 15.81
CA GLY A 123 -5.94 -3.64 16.86
C GLY A 123 -6.27 -5.05 16.40
N ASP A 124 -5.66 -5.52 15.31
CA ASP A 124 -5.70 -6.93 14.88
C ASP A 124 -4.53 -7.68 15.54
N GLN A 125 -4.85 -8.76 16.27
CA GLN A 125 -3.90 -9.50 17.09
C GLN A 125 -3.51 -10.86 16.51
N ASP A 126 -3.95 -11.21 15.31
CA ASP A 126 -3.60 -12.51 14.72
C ASP A 126 -2.08 -12.66 14.64
N ALA A 127 -1.58 -13.54 15.51
CA ALA A 127 -0.18 -13.76 15.77
C ALA A 127 0.39 -14.64 14.66
N PHE A 128 1.21 -14.04 13.79
CA PHE A 128 1.98 -14.78 12.80
C PHE A 128 3.47 -14.74 13.10
N GLU A 129 4.14 -15.87 12.84
CA GLU A 129 5.58 -16.05 12.99
C GLU A 129 6.35 -15.19 11.97
N GLN A 130 7.29 -14.38 12.46
CA GLN A 130 8.11 -13.53 11.60
C GLN A 130 8.98 -14.37 10.65
N LYS A 131 9.09 -13.95 9.39
CA LYS A 131 10.18 -14.39 8.52
C LYS A 131 11.51 -14.01 9.16
N THR A 132 12.46 -14.95 9.20
CA THR A 132 13.80 -14.78 9.79
C THR A 132 14.81 -14.06 8.87
N ALA A 133 14.38 -13.64 7.67
CA ALA A 133 15.26 -13.00 6.71
C ALA A 133 15.76 -11.63 7.21
N LYS A 134 17.04 -11.34 6.96
CA LYS A 134 17.72 -10.14 7.45
C LYS A 134 17.23 -8.89 6.71
N LEU A 135 16.70 -7.91 7.46
CA LEU A 135 16.37 -6.58 6.96
C LEU A 135 17.64 -5.77 6.68
N THR A 136 17.59 -4.89 5.68
CA THR A 136 18.60 -3.83 5.53
C THR A 136 18.50 -2.82 6.68
N LYS A 137 19.53 -2.00 6.91
CA LYS A 137 19.50 -0.99 7.98
C LYS A 137 18.31 -0.03 7.83
N SER A 138 18.05 0.47 6.63
CA SER A 138 16.89 1.33 6.36
C SER A 138 15.55 0.64 6.63
N GLU A 139 15.42 -0.64 6.31
CA GLU A 139 14.20 -1.39 6.60
C GLU A 139 14.04 -1.63 8.11
N SER A 140 15.11 -1.97 8.82
CA SER A 140 15.10 -2.09 10.28
C SER A 140 14.71 -0.78 10.94
N ASP A 141 15.29 0.34 10.51
CA ASP A 141 14.99 1.68 11.02
C ASP A 141 13.50 2.04 10.84
N LEU A 142 12.93 1.68 9.70
CA LEU A 142 11.50 1.85 9.45
C LEU A 142 10.66 1.00 10.41
N ILE A 143 11.01 -0.27 10.59
CA ILE A 143 10.28 -1.18 11.49
C ILE A 143 10.39 -0.72 12.95
N GLU A 144 11.57 -0.22 13.37
CA GLU A 144 11.77 0.37 14.70
C GLU A 144 10.87 1.58 14.93
N ALA A 145 10.62 2.42 13.92
CA ALA A 145 9.70 3.54 14.02
C ALA A 145 8.24 3.11 14.24
N PHE A 146 7.79 2.06 13.54
CA PHE A 146 6.48 1.45 13.80
C PHE A 146 6.39 0.83 15.19
N ASP A 147 7.44 0.13 15.62
CA ASP A 147 7.52 -0.44 16.97
C ASP A 147 7.60 0.67 18.05
N ALA A 148 8.17 1.84 17.76
CA ALA A 148 8.16 2.98 18.67
C ALA A 148 6.73 3.53 18.83
N SER A 149 6.02 3.79 17.73
CA SER A 149 4.63 4.26 17.74
C SER A 149 3.70 3.28 18.50
N LEU A 150 3.77 1.98 18.17
CA LEU A 150 2.99 0.93 18.86
C LEU A 150 3.20 0.90 20.38
N ASN A 151 4.40 1.23 20.84
CA ASN A 151 4.77 1.22 22.25
C ASN A 151 4.75 2.63 22.89
N ARG A 152 4.18 3.64 22.22
CA ARG A 152 4.13 5.04 22.68
C ARG A 152 5.50 5.61 23.05
N ARG A 153 6.54 5.23 22.30
CA ARG A 153 7.90 5.76 22.41
C ARG A 153 8.12 6.82 21.33
N GLU A 154 9.14 7.64 21.53
CA GLU A 154 9.53 8.65 20.55
C GLU A 154 9.93 8.01 19.22
N VAL A 155 9.37 8.53 18.12
CA VAL A 155 9.66 8.08 16.76
C VAL A 155 10.85 8.86 16.20
N ASN A 156 11.87 8.14 15.70
CA ASN A 156 12.99 8.77 15.00
C ASN A 156 12.60 9.16 13.56
N TRP A 157 12.04 10.37 13.40
CA TRP A 157 11.57 10.87 12.11
C TRP A 157 12.66 10.99 11.03
N SER A 158 13.90 11.26 11.42
CA SER A 158 15.04 11.33 10.49
C SER A 158 15.31 9.96 9.86
N ALA A 159 15.21 8.90 10.67
CA ALA A 159 15.39 7.54 10.21
C ALA A 159 14.26 7.11 9.25
N VAL A 160 13.00 7.44 9.55
CA VAL A 160 11.84 7.19 8.65
C VAL A 160 12.04 7.88 7.31
N ALA A 161 12.36 9.17 7.30
CA ALA A 161 12.58 9.93 6.08
C ALA A 161 13.75 9.38 5.25
N THR A 162 14.82 8.94 5.92
CA THR A 162 15.99 8.31 5.28
C THR A 162 15.62 6.97 4.67
N ALA A 163 14.85 6.14 5.38
CA ALA A 163 14.39 4.85 4.90
C ALA A 163 13.47 4.99 3.68
N TRP A 164 12.50 5.92 3.72
CA TRP A 164 11.65 6.19 2.56
C TRP A 164 12.49 6.66 1.35
N LYS A 165 13.38 7.63 1.54
CA LYS A 165 14.26 8.12 0.46
C LYS A 165 15.13 7.02 -0.16
N SER A 166 15.62 6.07 0.65
CA SER A 166 16.48 4.98 0.14
C SER A 166 15.70 3.91 -0.63
N MET A 167 14.41 3.73 -0.32
CA MET A 167 13.55 2.70 -0.91
C MET A 167 12.65 3.19 -2.06
N LYS A 168 12.22 4.46 -2.06
CA LYS A 168 11.12 4.95 -2.90
C LYS A 168 11.25 4.63 -4.40
N SER A 169 12.42 4.80 -5.01
CA SER A 169 12.62 4.49 -6.44
C SER A 169 13.24 3.11 -6.70
N LYS A 170 13.77 2.44 -5.68
CA LYS A 170 14.37 1.10 -5.81
C LYS A 170 13.31 0.01 -5.67
N ARG A 171 12.40 0.18 -4.71
CA ARG A 171 11.39 -0.80 -4.32
C ARG A 171 10.00 -0.40 -4.77
N PHE A 172 9.68 0.89 -4.72
CA PHE A 172 8.31 1.38 -4.91
C PHE A 172 8.12 2.11 -6.24
N LYS A 173 9.02 1.89 -7.20
CA LYS A 173 9.00 2.55 -8.51
C LYS A 173 7.63 2.41 -9.18
N PHE A 174 7.09 3.52 -9.69
CA PHE A 174 5.78 3.64 -10.33
C PHE A 174 4.59 3.32 -9.43
N THR A 175 4.76 3.38 -8.11
CA THR A 175 3.68 3.19 -7.15
C THR A 175 3.46 4.45 -6.33
N VAL A 176 2.37 4.48 -5.58
CA VAL A 176 2.04 5.60 -4.70
C VAL A 176 3.17 5.91 -3.71
N LEU A 177 3.85 4.87 -3.21
CA LEU A 177 4.96 5.02 -2.25
C LEU A 177 6.23 5.63 -2.85
N GLU A 178 6.39 5.67 -4.18
CA GLU A 178 7.47 6.45 -4.82
C GLU A 178 7.23 7.95 -4.65
N HIS A 179 5.97 8.37 -4.77
CA HIS A 179 5.58 9.77 -4.87
C HIS A 179 5.15 10.37 -3.53
N ARG A 180 4.80 9.55 -2.54
CA ARG A 180 4.35 9.99 -1.23
C ARG A 180 4.93 9.14 -0.11
N ASP A 181 5.42 9.82 0.94
CA ASP A 181 5.88 9.18 2.16
C ASP A 181 4.70 8.79 3.05
N LEU A 182 3.98 7.74 2.64
CA LEU A 182 2.86 7.23 3.42
C LEU A 182 3.28 6.66 4.77
N PHE A 183 4.56 6.33 4.97
CA PHE A 183 5.07 5.87 6.27
C PHE A 183 5.02 7.00 7.29
N THR A 184 5.60 8.16 6.95
CA THR A 184 5.56 9.34 7.80
C THR A 184 4.12 9.80 8.04
N ASP A 185 3.29 9.85 7.00
CA ASP A 185 1.90 10.27 7.13
C ASP A 185 1.10 9.33 8.04
N THR A 186 1.32 8.02 7.92
CA THR A 186 0.70 7.01 8.78
C THR A 186 1.16 7.18 10.23
N LEU A 187 2.47 7.23 10.48
CA LEU A 187 3.05 7.30 11.83
C LEU A 187 2.71 8.60 12.59
N LYS A 188 2.38 9.69 11.88
CA LYS A 188 1.90 10.93 12.51
C LYS A 188 0.43 10.85 12.93
N TYR A 189 -0.33 9.93 12.34
CA TYR A 189 -1.74 9.72 12.65
C TYR A 189 -1.94 8.77 13.83
N VAL A 190 -1.14 7.70 13.90
CA VAL A 190 -1.22 6.64 14.93
C VAL A 190 -0.41 6.95 16.18
#